data_AF-A0ABD0PXL8-F1
#
_entry.id   AF-A0ABD0PXL8-F1
#
_cell.length_a   1.000
_cell.length_b   1.000
_cell.length_c   1.000
_cell.angle_alpha   90.00
_cell.angle_beta   90.00
_cell.angle_gamma   90.00
#
_symmetry.space_group_name_H-M   'P 1'
#
loop_
_entity.id
_entity.type
_entity.pdbx_description
1 polymer ?
#
loop_
_entity_poly.entity_id
_entity_poly.type
_entity_poly.pdbx_seq_one_letter_code
_entity_poly.pdbx_strand_id
1 'polypeptide(L)'
;CNCNAQTPPTVKVAVAGDQCYLSTVLRFFVEQLANKTPDWLSYIRFLLIPVGSHPLAKYVSTFDSKFNSMFMDPSWKELFCR
;
A
#
# COMPACT_ATOMS: atom_id res chain seq x y z
N CYS A 1 24.72 29.06 3.16
CA CYS A 1 24.18 27.68 3.15
C CYS A 1 22.66 27.75 3.11
N ASN A 2 22.05 27.35 1.99
CA ASN A 2 20.60 27.36 1.82
C ASN A 2 20.02 26.09 2.47
N CYS A 3 19.66 26.18 3.75
CA CYS A 3 18.98 25.13 4.51
C CYS A 3 17.48 25.08 4.15
N ASN A 4 17.16 24.90 2.87
CA ASN A 4 15.81 24.61 2.38
C ASN A 4 15.74 23.18 1.84
N ALA A 5 16.37 22.23 2.54
CA ALA A 5 16.11 20.81 2.31
C ALA A 5 14.71 20.50 2.87
N GLN A 6 13.67 20.92 2.14
CA GLN A 6 12.36 20.32 2.28
C GLN A 6 12.57 18.82 2.06
N THR A 7 12.31 18.02 3.08
CA THR A 7 12.30 16.56 2.96
C THR A 7 11.47 16.19 1.74
N PRO A 8 12.00 15.38 0.80
CA PRO A 8 11.28 14.97 -0.38
C PRO A 8 9.88 14.49 0.00
N PRO A 9 8.82 14.92 -0.69
CA PRO A 9 7.47 14.48 -0.37
C PRO A 9 7.39 12.96 -0.48
N THR A 10 6.92 12.30 0.58
CA THR A 10 6.74 10.85 0.55
C THR A 10 5.75 10.46 -0.54
N VAL A 11 6.18 9.62 -1.47
CA VAL A 11 5.36 9.09 -2.56
C VAL A 11 4.42 8.05 -1.97
N LYS A 12 3.11 8.27 -2.13
CA LYS A 12 2.08 7.33 -1.69
C LYS A 12 1.63 6.50 -2.88
N VAL A 13 1.91 5.21 -2.84
CA VAL A 13 1.54 4.27 -3.90
C VAL A 13 0.33 3.48 -3.42
N ALA A 14 -0.84 3.80 -3.96
CA ALA A 14 -2.06 3.05 -3.68
C ALA A 14 -2.11 1.80 -4.56
N VAL A 15 -2.15 0.63 -3.93
CA VAL A 15 -2.22 -0.67 -4.60
C VAL A 15 -3.62 -1.23 -4.41
N ALA A 16 -4.43 -1.14 -5.47
CA ALA A 16 -5.77 -1.71 -5.54
C ALA A 16 -5.74 -2.97 -6.42
N GLY A 17 -5.91 -4.13 -5.82
CA GLY A 17 -5.83 -5.42 -6.52
C GLY A 17 -5.98 -6.56 -5.52
N ASP A 18 -5.68 -7.79 -5.91
CA ASP A 18 -5.66 -8.99 -5.06
C ASP A 18 -4.27 -9.21 -4.40
N GLN A 19 -4.14 -10.27 -3.60
CA GLN A 19 -2.89 -10.58 -2.90
C GLN A 19 -1.72 -10.83 -3.87
N CYS A 20 -1.94 -11.52 -4.97
CA CYS A 20 -0.92 -11.81 -5.97
C CYS A 20 -0.48 -10.55 -6.70
N TYR A 21 -1.40 -9.60 -6.95
CA TYR A 21 -1.06 -8.30 -7.50
C TYR A 21 -0.13 -7.51 -6.56
N LEU A 22 -0.47 -7.43 -5.27
CA LEU A 22 0.40 -6.78 -4.28
C LEU A 22 1.79 -7.43 -4.23
N SER A 23 1.85 -8.76 -4.20
CA SER A 23 3.13 -9.49 -4.23
C SER A 23 3.95 -9.16 -5.47
N THR A 24 3.31 -9.09 -6.65
CA THR A 24 4.00 -8.74 -7.91
C THR A 24 4.51 -7.31 -7.88
N VAL A 25 3.71 -6.36 -7.42
CA VAL A 25 4.09 -4.95 -7.30
C VAL A 25 5.26 -4.78 -6.32
N LEU A 26 5.17 -5.40 -5.14
CA LEU A 26 6.25 -5.35 -4.14
C LEU A 26 7.52 -6.01 -4.65
N ARG A 27 7.40 -7.14 -5.38
CA ARG A 27 8.54 -7.80 -5.99
C ARG A 27 9.22 -6.92 -7.03
N PHE A 28 8.46 -6.38 -7.98
CA PHE A 28 9.00 -5.46 -8.98
C PHE A 28 9.63 -4.23 -8.33
N PHE A 29 8.96 -3.70 -7.30
CA PHE A 29 9.48 -2.61 -6.51
C PHE A 29 10.84 -2.95 -5.90
N VAL A 30 10.97 -4.10 -5.24
CA VAL A 30 12.24 -4.56 -4.66
C VAL A 30 13.29 -4.79 -5.74
N GLU A 31 12.97 -5.41 -6.88
CA GLU A 31 13.93 -5.64 -7.97
C GLU A 31 14.47 -4.33 -8.56
N GLN A 32 13.59 -3.33 -8.73
CA GLN A 32 13.98 -2.00 -9.24
C GLN A 32 14.65 -1.11 -8.19
N LEU A 33 14.22 -1.16 -6.92
CA LEU A 33 14.80 -0.37 -5.83
C LEU A 33 16.03 -0.98 -5.20
N ALA A 34 16.24 -2.30 -5.22
CA ALA A 34 17.46 -2.91 -4.70
C ALA A 34 18.71 -2.41 -5.42
N ASN A 35 18.55 -1.96 -6.67
CA ASN A 35 19.59 -1.31 -7.46
C ASN A 35 19.75 0.20 -7.17
N LYS A 36 18.89 0.79 -6.33
CA LYS A 36 18.93 2.18 -5.87
C LYS A 36 19.23 2.20 -4.36
N THR A 37 19.76 3.32 -3.86
CA THR A 37 20.16 3.47 -2.46
C THR A 37 19.00 3.19 -1.49
N PRO A 38 19.27 2.71 -0.26
CA PRO A 38 18.25 2.23 0.69
C PRO A 38 17.28 3.33 1.19
N ASP A 39 17.62 4.60 1.01
CA ASP A 39 16.81 5.75 1.44
C ASP A 39 15.42 5.81 0.77
N TRP A 40 15.28 5.26 -0.44
CA TRP A 40 14.02 5.26 -1.21
C TRP A 40 12.86 4.53 -0.52
N LEU A 41 13.15 3.53 0.31
CA LEU A 41 12.13 2.83 1.10
C LEU A 41 11.47 3.74 2.14
N SER A 42 12.21 4.73 2.67
CA SER A 42 11.68 5.70 3.62
C SER A 42 10.76 6.73 2.95
N TYR A 43 11.01 6.99 1.66
CA TYR A 43 10.22 7.95 0.86
C TYR A 43 8.93 7.35 0.31
N ILE A 44 8.78 6.02 0.25
CA ILE A 44 7.65 5.39 -0.42
C ILE A 44 6.75 4.70 0.59
N ARG A 45 5.47 5.04 0.56
CA ARG A 45 4.44 4.42 1.39
C ARG A 45 3.41 3.71 0.54
N PHE A 46 3.31 2.39 0.72
CA PHE A 46 2.26 1.60 0.09
C PHE A 46 0.96 1.75 0.87
N LEU A 47 -0.11 2.09 0.15
CA LEU A 47 -1.47 2.13 0.68
C LEU A 47 -2.22 0.94 0.08
N LEU A 48 -2.61 -0.01 0.92
CA LEU A 48 -3.37 -1.17 0.49
C LEU A 48 -4.83 -0.78 0.27
N ILE A 49 -5.39 -1.13 -0.88
CA ILE A 49 -6.81 -1.05 -1.15
C ILE A 49 -7.28 -2.47 -1.48
N PRO A 50 -8.02 -3.14 -0.58
CA PRO A 50 -8.47 -4.50 -0.84
C PRO A 50 -9.52 -4.52 -1.93
N VAL A 51 -9.19 -5.21 -3.03
CA VAL A 51 -10.11 -5.53 -4.12
C VAL A 51 -10.15 -7.05 -4.20
N GLY A 52 -11.33 -7.66 -4.04
CA GLY A 52 -11.47 -9.12 -3.95
C GLY A 52 -10.99 -9.74 -2.63
N SER A 53 -10.67 -11.04 -2.67
CA SER A 53 -10.23 -11.79 -1.48
C SER A 53 -8.83 -11.40 -1.05
N HIS A 54 -8.71 -10.74 0.11
CA HIS A 54 -7.46 -10.21 0.61
C HIS A 54 -7.22 -10.60 2.08
N PRO A 55 -6.44 -11.66 2.36
CA PRO A 55 -6.15 -12.07 3.74
C PRO A 55 -5.34 -10.99 4.48
N LEU A 56 -4.50 -10.23 3.77
CA LEU A 56 -3.74 -9.13 4.35
C LEU A 56 -4.63 -7.98 4.80
N ALA A 57 -5.69 -7.66 4.05
CA ALA A 57 -6.61 -6.60 4.46
C ALA A 57 -7.39 -6.98 5.72
N LYS A 58 -7.75 -8.26 5.88
CA LYS A 58 -8.35 -8.79 7.11
C LYS A 58 -7.38 -8.73 8.30
N TYR A 59 -6.09 -8.90 8.05
CA TYR A 59 -5.07 -8.72 9.09
C TYR A 59 -4.92 -7.24 9.45
N VAL A 60 -4.74 -6.35 8.48
CA VAL A 60 -4.61 -4.89 8.67
C VAL A 60 -5.82 -4.30 9.38
N SER A 61 -7.03 -4.79 9.08
CA SER A 61 -8.26 -4.35 9.74
C SER A 61 -8.31 -4.68 11.23
N THR A 62 -7.47 -5.60 11.71
CA THR A 62 -7.31 -5.89 13.15
C THR A 62 -6.47 -4.80 13.86
N PHE A 63 -5.57 -4.14 13.13
CA PHE A 63 -4.72 -3.06 13.66
C PHE A 63 -5.38 -1.68 13.54
N ASP A 64 -6.20 -1.49 12.50
CA ASP A 64 -6.82 -0.20 12.20
C ASP A 64 -8.33 -0.35 12.03
N SER A 65 -9.07 0.14 13.03
CA SER A 65 -10.53 0.08 13.06
C SER A 65 -11.18 0.96 11.98
N LYS A 66 -10.53 2.04 11.55
CA LYS A 66 -11.02 2.92 10.49
C LYS A 66 -10.89 2.26 9.13
N PHE A 67 -9.78 1.58 8.87
CA PHE A 67 -9.56 0.74 7.70
C PHE A 67 -10.60 -0.39 7.65
N ASN A 68 -10.87 -1.03 8.79
CA ASN A 68 -11.94 -2.03 8.89
C ASN A 68 -13.29 -1.46 8.47
N SER A 69 -13.73 -0.34 9.07
CA SER A 69 -15.02 0.26 8.75
C SER A 69 -15.15 0.77 7.31
N MET A 70 -14.05 1.13 6.64
CA MET A 70 -14.09 1.58 5.24
C MET A 70 -14.09 0.43 4.24
N PHE A 71 -13.28 -0.61 4.47
CA PHE A 71 -12.94 -1.60 3.45
C PHE A 71 -13.45 -3.01 3.74
N MET A 72 -13.78 -3.34 4.99
CA MET A 72 -14.41 -4.62 5.34
C MET A 72 -15.94 -4.56 5.31
N ASP A 73 -16.51 -3.37 5.11
CA ASP A 73 -17.95 -3.14 5.00
C ASP A 73 -18.56 -3.93 3.83
N PRO A 74 -19.75 -4.53 4.00
CA PRO A 74 -20.44 -5.25 2.93
C PRO A 74 -20.62 -4.40 1.67
N SER A 75 -20.89 -3.11 1.78
CA SER A 75 -21.06 -2.22 0.63
C SER A 75 -19.79 -2.13 -0.23
N TRP A 76 -18.61 -2.12 0.41
CA TRP A 76 -17.34 -2.15 -0.31
C TRP A 76 -17.12 -3.49 -1.01
N LYS A 77 -17.42 -4.60 -0.32
CA LYS A 77 -17.29 -5.94 -0.89
C LYS A 77 -18.23 -6.16 -2.09
N GLU A 78 -19.44 -5.63 -2.06
CA GLU A 78 -20.37 -5.74 -3.19
C GLU A 78 -19.85 -5.01 -4.44
N LEU A 79 -19.16 -3.89 -4.27
CA LEU A 79 -18.59 -3.11 -5.36
C LEU A 79 -17.31 -3.71 -5.95
N PHE A 80 -16.47 -4.32 -5.11
CA PHE A 80 -15.09 -4.70 -5.48
C PHE A 80 -14.74 -6.18 -5.31
N CYS A 81 -15.62 -7.01 -4.74
CA CYS A 81 -15.40 -8.46 -4.55
C CYS A 81 -16.35 -9.33 -5.40
N ARG A 82 -16.89 -8.79 -6.50
CA ARG A 82 -17.77 -9.52 -7.41
C ARG A 82 -17.01 -10.40 -8.40
#